data_AF-A0AAW8KJC5-F1
#
_entry.id   AF-A0AAW8KJC5-F1
#
_cell.length_a   1.000
_cell.length_b   1.000
_cell.length_c   1.000
_cell.angle_alpha   90.00
_cell.angle_beta   90.00
_cell.angle_gamma   90.00
#
_symmetry.space_group_name_H-M   'P 1'
#
loop_
_entity.id
_entity.type
_entity.pdbx_description
1 polymer ?
#
loop_
_entity_poly.entity_id
_entity_poly.type
_entity_poly.pdbx_seq_one_letter_code
_entity_poly.pdbx_strand_id
1 'polypeptide(L)' 'MRYDNGEMMAAEDDTEVDCVCGIPDSGVGMALGYAAGMGKPYQRAIAKYTPTWPRSFTPANQSMRSLVAKM' A
#
# COMPACT_ATOMS: atom_id res chain seq x y z
N MET A 1 9.48 3.67 13.69
CA MET A 1 8.05 3.27 13.85
C MET A 1 7.50 2.42 12.70
N ARG A 2 7.69 2.78 11.41
CA ARG A 2 7.34 1.87 10.28
C ARG A 2 8.57 1.36 9.54
N TYR A 3 9.52 2.26 9.27
CA TYR A 3 10.80 1.91 8.69
C TYR A 3 11.53 0.90 9.58
N ASP A 4 11.82 1.25 10.83
CA ASP A 4 12.56 0.37 11.75
C ASP A 4 11.88 -1.01 11.93
N ASN A 5 10.54 -1.04 11.96
CA ASN A 5 9.80 -2.31 12.03
C ASN A 5 9.98 -3.15 10.76
N GLY A 6 10.01 -2.51 9.59
CA GLY A 6 10.29 -3.18 8.32
C GLY A 6 11.71 -3.71 8.28
N GLU A 7 12.69 -2.91 8.72
CA GLU A 7 14.10 -3.29 8.79
C GLU A 7 14.32 -4.49 9.71
N MET A 8 13.74 -4.47 10.91
CA MET A 8 13.78 -5.61 11.85
C MET A 8 13.11 -6.85 11.26
N MET A 9 11.97 -6.70 10.59
CA MET A 9 11.26 -7.81 9.96
C MET A 9 12.07 -8.45 8.83
N ALA A 10 12.78 -7.66 8.04
CA ALA A 10 13.62 -8.15 6.96
C ALA A 10 14.92 -8.81 7.43
N ALA A 11 15.44 -8.43 8.61
CA ALA A 11 16.68 -8.98 9.14
C ALA A 11 16.62 -10.49 9.41
N GLU A 12 15.41 -11.04 9.60
CA GLU A 12 15.17 -12.46 9.86
C GLU A 12 14.60 -13.21 8.63
N ASP A 13 14.42 -12.53 7.49
CA ASP A 13 13.81 -13.07 6.29
C ASP A 13 14.86 -13.44 5.24
N ASP A 14 14.94 -14.73 4.88
CA ASP A 14 15.90 -15.29 3.94
C ASP A 14 15.31 -15.55 2.54
N THR A 15 14.10 -15.05 2.28
CA THR A 15 13.43 -15.24 1.00
C THR A 15 14.24 -14.64 -0.16
N GLU A 16 14.49 -15.46 -1.19
CA GLU A 16 15.19 -15.00 -2.38
C GLU A 16 14.25 -14.17 -3.28
N VAL A 17 14.48 -12.85 -3.32
CA VAL A 17 13.76 -11.90 -4.16
C VAL A 17 14.70 -10.97 -4.90
N ASP A 18 14.25 -10.42 -6.02
CA ASP A 18 14.99 -9.43 -6.80
C ASP A 18 14.83 -8.00 -6.27
N CYS A 19 13.66 -7.68 -5.70
CA CYS A 19 13.33 -6.36 -5.20
C CYS A 19 12.20 -6.40 -4.17
N VAL A 20 12.02 -5.27 -3.47
CA VAL A 20 10.95 -5.06 -2.49
C VAL A 20 10.05 -3.93 -2.97
N CYS A 21 8.73 -4.07 -2.80
CA CYS A 21 7.79 -2.99 -3.09
C CYS A 21 6.78 -2.82 -1.95
N GLY A 22 6.29 -1.60 -1.77
CA GLY A 22 5.23 -1.30 -0.81
C GLY A 22 3.85 -1.32 -1.45
N ILE A 23 2.83 -1.67 -0.68
CA ILE A 23 1.44 -1.38 -1.05
C ILE A 23 1.15 0.09 -0.72
N PRO A 24 0.95 0.97 -1.72
CA PRO A 24 0.70 2.38 -1.49
C PRO A 24 -0.69 2.63 -0.85
N ASP A 25 -0.85 3.63 0.02
CA ASP A 25 0.16 4.62 0.43
C ASP A 25 0.84 4.25 1.76
N SER A 26 0.10 3.60 2.66
CA SER A 26 0.52 3.35 4.05
C SER A 26 1.68 2.38 4.19
N GLY A 27 1.82 1.42 3.26
CA GLY A 27 2.84 0.38 3.30
C GLY A 27 4.23 0.86 2.85
N VAL A 28 4.34 2.03 2.22
CA VAL A 28 5.60 2.51 1.62
C VAL A 28 6.72 2.63 2.65
N GLY A 29 6.44 3.23 3.82
CA GLY A 29 7.47 3.42 4.85
C GLY A 29 8.00 2.11 5.43
N MET A 30 7.17 1.07 5.52
CA MET A 30 7.58 -0.24 6.01
C MET A 30 8.38 -1.00 4.96
N ALA A 31 7.95 -0.95 3.70
CA ALA A 31 8.66 -1.59 2.59
C ALA A 31 10.04 -0.97 2.34
N LEU A 32 10.21 0.34 2.56
CA LEU A 32 11.53 0.98 2.51
C LEU A 32 12.48 0.46 3.58
N GLY A 33 12.00 0.31 4.82
CA GLY A 33 12.80 -0.28 5.90
C GLY A 33 13.11 -1.75 5.64
N TYR A 34 12.12 -2.50 5.15
CA TYR A 34 12.29 -3.90 4.80
C TYR A 34 13.32 -4.09 3.67
N ALA A 35 13.29 -3.25 2.63
CA ALA A 35 14.29 -3.25 1.57
C ALA A 35 15.70 -3.00 2.11
N ALA A 36 15.85 -2.07 3.06
CA ALA A 36 17.12 -1.78 3.70
C ALA A 36 17.62 -2.96 4.57
N GLY A 37 16.74 -3.56 5.38
CA GLY A 37 17.10 -4.71 6.22
C GLY A 37 17.46 -5.96 5.41
N MET A 38 16.80 -6.20 4.28
CA MET A 38 17.07 -7.34 3.39
C MET A 38 18.27 -7.08 2.45
N GLY A 39 18.69 -5.82 2.29
CA GLY A 39 19.73 -5.44 1.33
C GLY A 39 19.30 -5.57 -0.14
N LYS A 40 17.99 -5.42 -0.42
CA LYS A 40 17.41 -5.53 -1.77
C LYS A 40 16.91 -4.17 -2.26
N PRO A 41 16.93 -3.90 -3.58
CA PRO A 41 16.47 -2.62 -4.10
C PRO A 41 14.96 -2.45 -3.86
N TYR A 42 14.57 -1.28 -3.36
CA TYR A 42 13.16 -0.88 -3.36
C TYR A 42 12.73 -0.49 -4.78
N GLN A 43 11.62 -1.04 -5.25
CA GLN A 43 10.99 -0.71 -6.53
C GLN A 43 9.54 -0.27 -6.31
N ARG A 44 9.12 0.80 -6.99
CA ARG A 44 7.73 1.23 -6.99
C ARG A 44 6.92 0.44 -8.02
N ALA A 45 6.77 -0.86 -7.79
CA ALA A 45 6.06 -1.77 -8.69
C ALA A 45 4.55 -1.54 -8.73
N ILE A 46 3.98 -0.98 -7.66
CA ILE A 46 2.54 -0.74 -7.52
C ILE A 46 2.29 0.76 -7.45
N ALA A 47 1.39 1.23 -8.31
CA ALA A 47 0.80 2.56 -8.23
C ALA A 47 -0.65 2.41 -7.79
N LYS A 48 -1.02 3.06 -6.69
CA LYS A 48 -2.42 3.24 -6.35
C LYS A 48 -3.03 4.12 -7.43
N TYR A 49 -3.98 3.58 -8.19
CA TYR A 49 -4.75 4.37 -9.13
C TYR A 49 -5.63 5.34 -8.34
N THR A 50 -5.31 6.62 -8.39
CA THR A 50 -6.12 7.67 -7.78
C THR A 50 -6.77 8.53 -8.85
N PRO A 51 -7.99 8.17 -9.28
CA PRO A 51 -9.07 9.12 -9.40
C PRO A 51 -9.98 8.88 -8.20
N THR A 52 -10.10 9.90 -7.37
CA THR A 52 -11.05 10.02 -6.26
C THR A 52 -12.39 9.38 -6.57
N TRP A 53 -12.60 8.14 -6.10
CA TRP A 53 -13.90 7.77 -5.58
C TRP A 53 -13.81 8.07 -4.09
N PRO A 54 -14.33 9.22 -3.62
CA PRO A 54 -14.57 9.36 -2.20
C PRO A 54 -15.46 8.18 -1.79
N ARG A 55 -15.30 7.68 -0.58
CA ARG A 55 -16.29 6.78 0.06
C ARG A 55 -17.66 7.47 0.26
N SER A 56 -17.98 8.47 -0.57
CA SER A 56 -19.06 9.46 -0.50
C SER A 56 -19.23 10.18 -1.85
N PHE A 57 -19.23 9.49 -2.99
CA PHE A 57 -19.84 10.08 -4.18
C PHE A 57 -21.34 9.92 -4.00
N THR A 58 -22.02 10.92 -3.42
CA THR A 58 -23.48 10.93 -3.31
C THR A 58 -24.04 11.22 -4.70
N PRO A 59 -24.57 10.21 -5.41
CA PRO A 59 -24.93 10.43 -6.81
C PRO A 59 -26.12 11.39 -6.90
N ALA A 60 -26.22 12.23 -7.94
CA ALA A 60 -27.32 13.20 -8.07
C ALA A 60 -28.69 12.51 -8.21
N ASN A 61 -28.70 11.32 -8.81
CA ASN A 61 -29.88 10.46 -8.89
C ASN A 61 -30.11 9.72 -7.55
N GLN A 62 -31.32 9.85 -7.01
CA GLN A 62 -31.74 9.16 -5.80
C GLN A 62 -31.62 7.63 -5.92
N SER A 63 -31.82 7.05 -7.11
CA SER A 63 -31.66 5.61 -7.32
C SER A 63 -30.22 5.14 -7.07
N MET A 64 -29.23 5.91 -7.56
CA MET A 64 -27.82 5.64 -7.36
C MET A 64 -27.38 5.90 -5.91
N ARG A 65 -27.97 6.89 -5.21
CA ARG A 65 -27.77 7.05 -3.75
C ARG A 65 -28.24 5.82 -2.98
N SER A 66 -29.46 5.36 -3.25
CA SER A 66 -30.02 4.17 -2.60
C SER A 66 -29.21 2.90 -2.89
N LEU A 67 -28.52 2.84 -4.04
CA LEU A 67 -27.59 1.76 -4.37
C LEU A 67 -26.31 1.82 -3.53
N VAL A 68 -25.67 2.99 -3.44
CA VAL A 68 -24.43 3.20 -2.64
C VAL A 68 -24.67 2.97 -1.15
N ALA A 69 -25.83 3.37 -0.61
CA ALA A 69 -26.16 3.24 0.81
C ALA A 69 -26.51 1.82 1.27
N LYS A 70 -26.69 0.86 0.34
CA LYS A 70 -26.90 -0.57 0.66
C LYS A 70 -25.60 -1.38 0.68
N MET A 71 -24.48 -0.81 0.29
CA MET A 71 -23.13 -1.37 0.46
C MET A 71 -22.58 -1.00 1.83
#